data_AF-A0A962TET6-F1
#
_entry.id   AF-A0A962TET6-F1
#
_cell.length_a   1.000
_cell.length_b   1.000
_cell.length_c   1.000
_cell.angle_alpha   90.00
_cell.angle_beta   90.00
_cell.angle_gamma   90.00
#
_symmetry.space_group_name_H-M   'P 1'
#
loop_
_entity.id
_entity.type
_entity.pdbx_description
1 polymer ?
#
loop_
_entity_poly.entity_id
_entity_poly.type
_entity_poly.pdbx_seq_one_letter_code
_entity_poly.pdbx_strand_id
1 'polypeptide(L)'
;YTDVGIFNGLMETIDESIKYPVYTEKSGETGDVVLAGPTCDSLDIIYEHCQYPLPLSLEIGDRIYWLSTGAYTASYSSIEFNGFPPLKTYHL
;
A
#
# COMPACT_ATOMS: atom_id res chain seq x y z
N TYR A 1 -7.89 4.71 0.96
CA TYR A 1 -6.64 5.46 0.77
C TYR A 1 -5.67 5.09 1.87
N THR A 2 -4.40 4.96 1.51
CA THR A 2 -3.32 4.50 2.39
C THR A 2 -2.15 5.48 2.30
N ASP A 3 -1.32 5.52 3.34
CA ASP A 3 -0.18 6.46 3.42
C ASP A 3 0.99 6.08 2.50
N VAL A 4 0.92 4.89 1.89
CA VAL A 4 1.90 4.38 0.94
C VAL A 4 1.19 3.87 -0.31
N GLY A 5 1.83 4.07 -1.46
CA GLY A 5 1.41 3.55 -2.74
C GLY A 5 2.58 3.20 -3.66
N ILE A 6 2.34 3.22 -4.97
CA ILE A 6 3.32 2.86 -6.01
C ILE A 6 4.58 3.70 -5.87
N PHE A 7 4.41 5.01 -5.67
CA PHE A 7 5.52 5.95 -5.55
C PHE A 7 6.26 5.87 -4.19
N ASN A 8 5.67 5.23 -3.18
CA ASN A 8 6.25 5.08 -1.83
C ASN A 8 6.92 3.71 -1.62
N GLY A 9 7.33 3.05 -2.70
CA GLY A 9 8.08 1.79 -2.68
C GLY A 9 7.28 0.57 -3.14
N LEU A 10 6.00 0.72 -3.50
CA LEU A 10 5.20 -0.38 -4.05
C LEU A 10 5.22 -0.40 -5.59
N MET A 11 6.31 0.05 -6.21
CA MET A 11 6.44 0.13 -7.68
C MET A 11 6.14 -1.20 -8.40
N GLU A 12 6.46 -2.33 -7.79
CA GLU A 12 6.23 -3.65 -8.38
C GLU A 12 4.75 -4.08 -8.40
N THR A 13 3.85 -3.28 -7.82
CA THR A 13 2.40 -3.50 -7.91
C THR A 13 1.78 -2.91 -9.17
N ILE A 14 2.55 -2.19 -10.00
CA ILE A 14 2.09 -1.72 -11.31
C ILE A 14 1.56 -2.90 -12.11
N ASP A 15 0.41 -2.68 -12.75
CA ASP A 15 -0.34 -3.70 -13.51
C ASP A 15 -0.68 -4.95 -12.68
N GLU A 16 -0.72 -4.82 -11.35
CA GLU A 16 -0.92 -5.91 -10.40
C GLU A 16 0.09 -7.05 -10.54
N SER A 17 1.31 -6.72 -10.98
CA SER A 17 2.38 -7.67 -11.25
C SER A 17 2.79 -8.43 -9.98
N ILE A 18 2.93 -7.73 -8.84
CA ILE A 18 3.14 -8.34 -7.52
C ILE A 18 1.95 -8.05 -6.60
N LYS A 19 1.45 -9.12 -5.99
CA LYS A 19 0.37 -9.13 -4.99
C LYS A 19 0.95 -9.42 -3.61
N TYR A 20 1.29 -8.36 -2.90
CA TYR A 20 1.84 -8.47 -1.55
C TYR A 20 0.77 -8.91 -0.57
N PRO A 21 1.04 -9.88 0.32
CA PRO A 21 0.09 -10.22 1.37
C PRO A 21 -0.18 -9.00 2.26
N VAL A 22 -1.46 -8.68 2.46
CA VAL A 22 -1.88 -7.54 3.28
C VAL A 22 -2.40 -8.06 4.62
N TYR A 23 -1.94 -7.44 5.71
CA TYR A 23 -2.37 -7.74 7.07
C TYR A 23 -2.90 -6.50 7.77
N THR A 24 -3.90 -6.65 8.63
CA THR A 24 -4.39 -5.62 9.55
C THR A 24 -4.76 -6.27 10.87
N GLU A 25 -4.66 -5.51 11.97
CA GLU A 25 -5.05 -5.96 13.30
C GLU A 25 -6.59 -5.99 13.47
N LYS A 26 -7.32 -5.22 12.65
CA LYS A 26 -8.78 -5.15 12.71
C LYS A 26 -9.38 -6.45 12.20
N SER A 27 -10.44 -6.90 12.86
CA SER A 27 -11.20 -8.09 12.48
C SER A 27 -12.68 -7.77 12.34
N GLY A 28 -13.41 -8.53 11.54
CA GLY A 28 -14.85 -8.36 11.37
C GLY A 28 -15.32 -8.87 10.01
N GLU A 29 -16.47 -8.39 9.58
CA GLU A 29 -16.96 -8.62 8.22
C GLU A 29 -15.99 -8.01 7.21
N THR A 30 -15.55 -8.84 6.27
CA THR A 30 -14.64 -8.44 5.19
C THR A 30 -15.39 -8.30 3.87
N GLY A 31 -14.97 -7.36 3.04
CA GLY A 31 -15.43 -7.25 1.67
C GLY A 31 -14.30 -6.82 0.74
N ASP A 32 -14.56 -6.90 -0.55
CA ASP A 32 -13.58 -6.52 -1.57
C ASP A 32 -13.35 -5.00 -1.54
N VAL A 33 -12.09 -4.60 -1.36
CA VAL A 33 -11.69 -3.20 -1.39
C VAL A 33 -10.59 -2.95 -2.41
N VAL A 34 -10.62 -1.75 -2.99
CA VAL A 34 -9.52 -1.20 -3.80
C VAL A 34 -8.64 -0.35 -2.89
N LEU A 35 -7.33 -0.58 -2.95
CA LEU A 35 -6.35 0.22 -2.22
C LEU A 35 -5.83 1.33 -3.15
N ALA A 36 -5.50 2.47 -2.58
CA ALA A 36 -4.94 3.58 -3.33
C ALA A 36 -3.98 4.33 -2.42
N GLY A 37 -2.80 4.64 -2.95
CA GLY A 37 -1.78 5.43 -2.28
C GLY A 37 -2.21 6.88 -2.02
N PRO A 38 -1.29 7.69 -1.48
CA PRO A 38 -1.60 9.03 -1.01
C PRO A 38 -1.66 10.07 -2.14
N THR A 39 -1.27 9.72 -3.37
CA THR A 39 -1.22 10.67 -4.48
C THR A 39 -2.57 10.75 -5.21
N CYS A 40 -2.78 11.87 -5.93
CA CYS A 40 -3.94 12.03 -6.81
C CYS A 40 -3.71 11.40 -8.20
N ASP A 41 -2.59 10.70 -8.41
CA ASP A 41 -2.28 10.05 -9.68
C ASP A 41 -3.07 8.74 -9.80
N SER A 42 -3.71 8.51 -10.95
CA SER A 42 -4.47 7.27 -11.19
C SER A 42 -3.59 6.02 -11.16
N LEU A 43 -2.28 6.15 -11.44
CA LEU A 43 -1.34 5.04 -11.29
C LEU A 43 -1.18 4.58 -9.85
N ASP A 44 -1.51 5.43 -8.86
CA ASP A 44 -1.34 5.10 -7.46
C ASP A 44 -2.49 4.27 -6.87
N ILE A 45 -3.46 3.90 -7.72
CA ILE A 45 -4.47 2.88 -7.41
C ILE A 45 -3.81 1.51 -7.50
N ILE A 46 -3.90 0.74 -6.42
CA ILE A 46 -3.30 -0.58 -6.30
C ILE A 46 -4.41 -1.61 -6.15
N TYR A 47 -4.35 -2.66 -6.98
CA TYR A 47 -5.27 -3.79 -6.92
C TYR A 47 -6.72 -3.46 -7.28
N GLU A 48 -6.94 -2.83 -8.45
CA GLU A 48 -8.27 -2.53 -8.98
C GLU A 48 -9.03 -3.79 -9.44
N HIS A 49 -8.32 -4.77 -10.00
CA HIS A 49 -8.86 -6.03 -10.52
C HIS A 49 -8.64 -7.21 -9.56
N CYS A 50 -7.57 -7.19 -8.75
CA CYS A 50 -7.28 -8.20 -7.74
C CYS A 50 -7.55 -7.68 -6.32
N GLN A 51 -8.81 -7.35 -6.04
CA GLN A 51 -9.23 -6.76 -4.78
C GLN A 51 -8.92 -7.67 -3.57
N TYR A 52 -8.65 -7.04 -2.43
CA TYR A 52 -8.37 -7.77 -1.18
C TYR A 52 -9.62 -7.78 -0.29
N PRO A 53 -9.95 -8.93 0.32
CA PRO A 53 -10.96 -8.96 1.37
C PRO A 53 -10.37 -8.34 2.64
N LEU A 54 -10.77 -7.10 2.94
CA LEU A 54 -10.36 -6.39 4.16
C LEU A 54 -11.57 -6.04 5.02
N PRO A 55 -11.41 -5.88 6.35
CA PRO A 55 -12.51 -5.51 7.24
C PRO A 55 -13.19 -4.21 6.78
N LEU A 56 -14.50 -4.25 6.57
CA LEU A 56 -15.27 -3.08 6.11
C LEU A 56 -15.37 -1.99 7.18
N SER A 57 -15.02 -2.31 8.42
CA SER A 57 -14.97 -1.38 9.54
C SER A 57 -13.67 -0.57 9.60
N LEU A 58 -12.70 -0.79 8.70
CA LEU A 58 -11.45 -0.02 8.66
C LEU A 58 -11.72 1.48 8.60
N GLU A 59 -11.00 2.24 9.42
CA GLU A 59 -11.14 3.69 9.54
C GLU A 59 -9.77 4.37 9.65
N ILE A 60 -9.78 5.71 9.57
CA ILE A 60 -8.56 6.51 9.67
C ILE A 60 -7.89 6.25 11.02
N GLY A 61 -6.60 5.92 10.98
CA GLY A 61 -5.79 5.59 12.17
C GLY A 61 -5.54 4.09 12.32
N ASP A 62 -6.31 3.24 11.64
CA ASP A 62 -6.02 1.81 11.58
C ASP A 62 -4.76 1.53 10.75
N ARG A 63 -4.06 0.45 11.11
CA ARG A 63 -2.82 0.05 10.43
C ARG A 63 -3.07 -1.09 9.45
N ILE A 64 -2.41 -0.96 8.30
CA ILE A 64 -2.34 -1.98 7.26
C ILE A 64 -0.86 -2.22 6.96
N TYR A 65 -0.50 -3.49 6.80
CA TYR A 65 0.87 -3.92 6.60
C TYR A 65 0.96 -4.72 5.30
N TRP A 66 1.83 -4.29 4.39
CA TRP A 66 2.24 -5.08 3.23
C TRP A 66 3.43 -5.95 3.62
N LEU A 67 3.22 -7.26 3.62
CA LEU A 67 4.23 -8.25 3.96
C LEU A 67 5.05 -8.66 2.73
N SER A 68 6.18 -9.32 2.96
CA SER A 68 7.11 -9.77 1.89
C SER A 68 7.70 -8.62 1.04
N THR A 69 7.73 -7.41 1.58
CA THR A 69 8.22 -6.17 0.94
C THR A 69 9.72 -5.91 1.20
N GLY A 70 10.52 -6.94 1.49
CA GLY A 70 11.92 -6.78 1.90
C GLY A 70 12.91 -6.46 0.77
N ALA A 71 12.54 -6.73 -0.48
CA ALA A 71 13.37 -6.47 -1.65
C ALA A 71 12.87 -5.24 -2.40
N TYR A 72 13.79 -4.39 -2.85
CA TYR A 72 13.58 -3.22 -3.72
C TYR A 72 12.64 -2.11 -3.25
N THR A 73 11.70 -2.34 -2.33
CA THR A 73 10.69 -1.33 -1.92
C THR A 73 11.31 -0.03 -1.41
N ALA A 74 12.29 -0.11 -0.52
CA ALA A 74 13.00 1.06 -0.03
C ALA A 74 13.79 1.77 -1.15
N SER A 75 14.38 1.00 -2.07
CA SER A 75 15.14 1.54 -3.21
C SER A 75 14.26 2.18 -4.28
N TYR A 76 13.01 1.71 -4.43
CA TYR A 76 12.02 2.26 -5.37
C TYR A 76 11.20 3.41 -4.78
N SER A 77 11.32 3.70 -3.48
CA SER A 77 10.66 4.85 -2.89
C SER A 77 11.15 6.14 -3.56
N SER A 78 10.21 6.90 -4.11
CA SER A 78 10.49 8.23 -4.62
C SER A 78 10.95 9.14 -3.49
N ILE A 79 11.79 10.12 -3.83
CA ILE A 79 12.23 11.17 -2.89
C ILE A 79 11.35 12.40 -3.14
N GLU A 80 10.50 12.74 -2.18
CA GLU A 80 9.68 13.97 -2.17
C GLU A 80 8.71 14.12 -3.37
N PHE A 81 8.28 13.01 -3.97
CA PHE A 81 7.23 13.05 -4.99
C PHE A 81 5.92 13.59 -4.38
N ASN A 82 5.34 14.63 -4.99
CA ASN A 82 4.20 15.40 -4.44
C ASN A 82 4.42 15.94 -3.01
N GLY A 83 5.67 16.09 -2.57
CA GLY A 83 6.01 16.52 -1.21
C GLY A 83 5.88 15.42 -0.14
N PHE A 84 5.64 14.17 -0.53
CA PHE A 84 5.63 13.04 0.41
C PHE A 84 7.05 12.58 0.72
N PRO A 85 7.44 12.44 2.01
CA PRO A 85 8.78 12.00 2.37
C PRO A 85 9.03 10.56 1.89
N PRO A 86 10.29 10.16 1.67
CA PRO A 86 10.61 8.79 1.31
C PRO A 86 10.22 7.80 2.43
N LEU A 87 10.09 6.53 2.06
CA LEU A 87 9.80 5.45 2.98
C LEU A 87 10.86 5.41 4.10
N LYS A 88 10.40 5.51 5.35
CA LYS A 88 11.30 5.40 6.52
C LYS A 88 11.71 3.95 6.72
N THR A 89 13.01 3.70 6.73
CA THR A 89 13.58 2.38 7.02
C THR A 89 14.18 2.35 8.43
N TYR A 90 13.98 1.23 9.12
CA TYR A 90 14.52 0.99 10.46
C TYR A 90 15.34 -0.30 10.43
N HIS A 91 16.49 -0.27 11.09
CA HIS A 91 17.38 -1.42 11.25
C HIS A 91 17.47 -1.73 12.74
N LEU A 92 17.11 -2.96 13.11
CA LEU A 92 17.08 -3.44 14.50
C LEU A 92 18.39 -4.13 14.89
#